data_AF-A0A952AM25-F1
#
_entry.id   AF-A0A952AM25-F1
#
_cell.length_a   1.000
_cell.length_b   1.000
_cell.length_c   1.000
_cell.angle_alpha   90.00
_cell.angle_beta   90.00
_cell.angle_gamma   90.00
#
_symmetry.space_group_name_H-M   'P 1'
#
loop_
_entity.id
_entity.type
_entity.pdbx_description
1 polymer ?
#
loop_
_entity_poly.entity_id
_entity_poly.type
_entity_poly.pdbx_seq_one_letter_code
_entity_poly.pdbx_strand_id
1 'polypeptide(L)' 'MSSECRTTTNYWSSTTSSEGTQNAWRVNLNHGNTNNNTKTNNNSVRCVR' A
#
# COMPACT_ATOMS: atom_id res chain seq x y z
N MET A 1 -5.71 25.97 10.74
CA MET A 1 -5.19 24.76 10.06
C MET A 1 -6.34 23.79 9.93
N SER A 2 -6.89 23.63 8.73
CA SER A 2 -7.92 22.62 8.48
C SER A 2 -7.30 21.24 8.69
N SER A 3 -7.81 20.45 9.63
CA SER A 3 -7.37 19.08 9.83
C SER A 3 -7.91 18.23 8.70
N GLU A 4 -7.18 18.16 7.58
CA GLU A 4 -7.49 17.16 6.56
C GLU A 4 -7.17 15.79 7.15
N CYS A 5 -8.18 14.92 7.21
CA CYS A 5 -7.96 13.51 7.47
C CYS A 5 -6.99 13.03 6.38
N ARG A 6 -5.78 12.62 6.78
CA ARG A 6 -4.75 12.24 5.82
C ARG A 6 -5.18 10.97 5.10
N THR A 7 -5.77 11.12 3.93
CA THR A 7 -6.27 10.00 3.12
C THR A 7 -5.07 9.26 2.54
N THR A 8 -4.65 8.17 3.20
CA THR A 8 -3.67 7.27 2.62
C THR A 8 -4.34 6.49 1.49
N THR A 9 -3.69 6.41 0.33
CA THR A 9 -4.29 5.78 -0.86
C THR A 9 -3.66 4.43 -1.17
N ASN A 10 -2.37 4.27 -0.89
CA ASN A 10 -1.63 3.03 -1.07
C ASN A 10 -1.56 2.22 0.22
N TYR A 11 -1.98 0.95 0.13
CA TYR A 11 -1.99 0.02 1.25
C TYR A 11 -1.17 -1.21 0.93
N TRP A 12 -0.30 -1.62 1.86
CA TRP A 12 0.41 -2.89 1.75
C TRP A 12 -0.53 -4.09 1.82
N SER A 13 -0.26 -5.09 1.00
CA SER A 13 -0.75 -6.45 1.15
C SER A 13 0.29 -7.29 1.92
N SER A 14 -0.15 -8.33 2.60
CA SER A 14 0.73 -9.29 3.29
C SER A 14 1.54 -10.18 2.33
N THR A 15 1.30 -10.08 1.02
CA THR A 15 1.93 -10.91 -0.01
C THR A 15 3.21 -10.26 -0.55
N THR A 16 4.33 -10.98 -0.47
CA THR A 16 5.58 -10.62 -1.16
C THR A 16 5.42 -10.75 -2.68
N SER A 17 6.04 -9.87 -3.47
CA SER A 17 5.94 -9.90 -4.93
C SER A 17 6.52 -11.20 -5.49
N SER A 18 5.88 -11.77 -6.52
CA SER A 18 6.41 -12.92 -7.26
C SER A 18 7.61 -12.57 -8.13
N GLU A 19 7.79 -11.29 -8.48
CA GLU A 19 8.92 -10.79 -9.26
C GLU A 19 10.22 -10.70 -8.43
N GLY A 20 10.13 -10.81 -7.10
CA GLY A 20 11.29 -10.77 -6.23
C GLY A 20 10.95 -10.46 -4.78
N THR A 21 11.80 -10.95 -3.86
CA THR A 21 11.56 -10.86 -2.41
C THR A 21 11.70 -9.46 -1.82
N GLN A 22 12.31 -8.55 -2.59
CA GLN A 22 12.56 -7.14 -2.24
C GLN A 22 11.28 -6.30 -2.30
N ASN A 23 10.28 -6.74 -3.07
CA ASN A 23 9.02 -6.04 -3.27
C ASN A 23 7.86 -6.74 -2.56
N ALA A 24 6.80 -5.97 -2.26
CA ALA A 24 5.51 -6.48 -1.80
C ALA A 24 4.39 -5.88 -2.65
N TRP A 25 3.24 -6.54 -2.67
CA TRP A 25 2.06 -6.02 -3.36
C TRP A 25 1.44 -4.88 -2.56
N ARG A 26 0.96 -3.85 -3.26
CA ARG A 26 0.17 -2.76 -2.72
C ARG A 26 -1.12 -2.56 -3.50
N VAL A 27 -2.17 -2.12 -2.82
CA VAL A 27 -3.44 -1.74 -3.44
C VAL A 27 -3.60 -0.22 -3.32
N ASN A 28 -3.88 0.44 -4.43
CA ASN A 28 -4.23 1.85 -4.47
C ASN A 28 -5.75 1.99 -4.44
N LEU A 29 -6.31 2.37 -3.30
CA LEU A 29 -7.75 2.51 -3.12
C LEU A 29 -8.31 3.86 -3.62
N ASN A 30 -7.47 4.73 -4.18
CA ASN A 30 -7.92 5.94 -4.88
C ASN A 30 -8.19 5.66 -6.37
N HIS A 31 -7.44 4.74 -6.98
CA HIS A 31 -7.56 4.38 -8.40
C HIS A 31 -8.04 2.93 -8.65
N GLY A 32 -8.14 2.11 -7.60
CA GLY A 32 -8.58 0.72 -7.69
C GLY A 32 -7.55 -0.26 -8.25
N ASN A 33 -6.29 0.16 -8.46
CA ASN A 33 -5.27 -0.69 -9.07
C ASN A 33 -4.36 -1.37 -8.04
N THR A 34 -3.75 -2.49 -8.45
CA THR A 34 -2.73 -3.22 -7.69
C THR A 34 -1.38 -3.08 -8.39
N ASN A 35 -0.31 -2.86 -7.62
CA ASN A 35 1.06 -2.82 -8.13
C ASN A 35 2.04 -3.37 -7.09
N ASN A 36 3.29 -3.63 -7.44
CA ASN A 36 4.33 -3.96 -6.46
C ASN A 36 5.25 -2.76 -6.17
N ASN A 37 5.79 -2.69 -4.96
CA ASN A 37 6.76 -1.69 -4.53
C ASN A 37 7.82 -2.33 -3.63
N THR A 38 9.02 -1.75 -3.59
CA THR A 38 10.06 -2.13 -2.64
C THR A 38 9.57 -1.98 -1.20
N LYS A 39 9.87 -2.97 -0.34
CA LYS A 39 9.39 -3.02 1.05
C LYS A 39 9.80 -1.82 1.92
N THR A 40 10.76 -1.02 1.47
CA THR A 40 11.20 0.23 2.10
C THR A 40 10.32 1.45 1.77
N ASN A 41 9.34 1.32 0.87
CA ASN A 41 8.44 2.43 0.51
C ASN A 41 7.40 2.70 1.62
N ASN A 42 6.97 3.96 1.70
CA ASN A 42 5.97 4.40 2.66
C ASN A 42 4.54 4.14 2.14
N ASN A 43 4.04 2.92 2.30
CA ASN A 43 2.59 2.63 2.18
C ASN A 43 1.98 2.36 3.56
N SER A 44 0.68 2.52 3.67
CA SER A 44 -0.06 2.31 4.92
C SER A 44 -0.52 0.87 5.06
N VAL A 45 -0.89 0.47 6.29
CA VAL A 45 -1.57 -0.81 6.54
C VAL A 45 -3.01 -0.52 6.95
N ARG A 46 -3.93 -1.43 6.62
CA ARG A 46 -5.30 -1.41 7.14
C ARG A 46 -5.56 -2.73 7.84
N CYS A 47 -6.06 -2.66 9.07
CA CYS A 47 -6.60 -3.83 9.76
C CYS A 47 -7.96 -4.17 9.14
N VAL A 48 -8.18 -5.45 8.85
CA VAL A 48 -9.47 -5.98 8.36
C VAL A 48 -10.08 -6.89 9.43
N ARG A 49 -11.41 -6.93 9.51
CA ARG A 49 -12.17 -7.73 10.49
C ARG A 49 -12.89 -8.90 9.84
#